data_AF-A0A438DWX2-F1
#
_entry.id   AF-A0A438DWX2-F1
#
_cell.length_a   1.000
_cell.length_b   1.000
_cell.length_c   1.000
_cell.angle_alpha   90.00
_cell.angle_beta   90.00
_cell.angle_gamma   90.00
#
_symmetry.space_group_name_H-M   'P 1'
#
loop_
_entity.id
_entity.type
_entity.pdbx_description
1 polymer ?
#
loop_
_entity_poly.entity_id
_entity_poly.type
_entity_poly.pdbx_seq_one_letter_code
_entity_poly.pdbx_strand_id
1 'polypeptide(L)'
;MEALSQLLSCARNEGFISSFRVRGRGKEGLIVFHLLFANDTLIFCDAEVDQLQYLSWTFMWFEAISGLKVNLSKTEAFLVGEDIPMETLALVLGCKIGSFPTTYLGLPLGVPYKSTRVWDAMKERFRKILPTYFLSLFVTPTRVCARLEKIQRDFLWGGGALENKPHLVSWKVICAAKNDGGLGIRNLAIFNKALLGKWLWRFANENEFLWKQIISSKYDLQDGGWCFKGVRDRYGVGVWKAIRNCWENFQSHSRFIVGDGTRVKLWKDLWCENQSLEEVFPTLFNLSVNKESWVAEA
;
A
#
# COMPACT_ATOMS: atom_id res chain seq x y z
N MET A 1 18.20 -10.78 12.22
CA MET A 1 16.80 -10.97 11.77
C MET A 1 16.67 -12.02 10.69
N GLU A 2 17.61 -12.11 9.74
CA GLU A 2 17.61 -13.16 8.72
C GLU A 2 17.67 -14.59 9.32
N ALA A 3 18.43 -14.78 10.40
CA ALA A 3 18.44 -16.03 11.17
C ALA A 3 17.04 -16.45 11.66
N LEU A 4 16.23 -15.50 12.17
CA LEU A 4 14.85 -15.77 12.56
C LEU A 4 14.00 -16.16 11.35
N SER A 5 14.17 -15.48 10.22
CA SER A 5 13.48 -15.81 8.97
C SER A 5 13.79 -17.24 8.50
N GLN A 6 15.04 -17.68 8.64
CA GLN A 6 15.45 -19.03 8.27
C GLN A 6 14.88 -20.09 9.21
N LEU A 7 14.96 -19.87 10.54
CA LEU A 7 14.37 -20.78 11.52
C LEU A 7 12.87 -20.98 11.32
N LEU A 8 12.15 -19.88 11.08
CA LEU A 8 10.72 -19.90 10.77
C LEU A 8 10.43 -20.63 9.45
N SER A 9 11.29 -20.44 8.43
CA SER A 9 11.16 -21.18 7.17
C SER A 9 11.39 -22.68 7.34
N CYS A 10 12.34 -23.09 8.18
CA CYS A 10 12.59 -24.50 8.49
C CYS A 10 11.39 -25.12 9.20
N ALA A 11 10.90 -24.47 10.27
CA ALA A 11 9.75 -24.94 11.03
C ALA A 11 8.50 -25.10 10.14
N ARG A 12 8.31 -24.19 9.18
CA ARG A 12 7.24 -24.28 8.18
C ARG A 12 7.44 -25.44 7.20
N ASN A 13 8.65 -25.61 6.66
CA ASN A 13 8.93 -26.66 5.69
C ASN A 13 8.75 -28.08 6.28
N GLU A 14 8.95 -28.22 7.59
CA GLU A 14 8.69 -29.45 8.35
C GLU A 14 7.22 -29.60 8.78
N GLY A 15 6.36 -28.62 8.49
CA GLY A 15 4.92 -28.67 8.75
C GLY A 15 4.51 -28.32 10.17
N PHE A 16 5.41 -27.81 11.02
CA PHE A 16 5.12 -27.48 12.41
C PHE A 16 4.31 -26.19 12.60
N ILE A 17 4.38 -25.28 11.63
CA ILE A 17 3.64 -24.01 11.71
C ILE A 17 2.90 -23.79 10.39
N SER A 18 1.61 -23.49 10.51
CA SER A 18 0.78 -23.09 9.38
C SER A 18 1.18 -21.73 8.83
N SER A 19 0.57 -21.35 7.71
CA SER A 19 0.91 -20.13 7.01
C SER A 19 -0.33 -19.47 6.44
N PHE A 20 -0.29 -18.14 6.33
CA PHE A 20 -1.41 -17.39 5.82
C PHE A 20 -1.45 -17.42 4.29
N ARG A 21 -2.47 -18.07 3.73
CA ARG A 21 -2.67 -18.12 2.29
C ARG A 21 -3.43 -16.89 1.80
N VAL A 22 -2.76 -16.03 1.05
CA VAL A 22 -3.38 -14.93 0.30
C VAL A 22 -4.14 -15.52 -0.89
N ARG A 23 -5.45 -15.76 -0.72
CA ARG A 23 -6.30 -16.25 -1.81
C ARG A 23 -6.64 -15.13 -2.80
N GLY A 24 -6.39 -15.38 -4.08
CA GLY A 24 -6.87 -14.59 -5.22
C GLY A 24 -8.10 -15.20 -5.89
N ARG A 25 -8.52 -14.64 -7.04
CA ARG A 25 -9.68 -15.12 -7.80
C ARG A 25 -9.40 -16.35 -8.67
N GLY A 26 -8.13 -16.73 -8.92
CA GLY A 26 -7.86 -17.85 -9.85
C GLY A 26 -6.46 -18.46 -9.86
N LYS A 27 -5.61 -18.26 -8.85
CA LYS A 27 -4.26 -18.87 -8.77
C LYS A 27 -4.02 -19.57 -7.43
N GLU A 28 -3.03 -20.46 -7.39
CA GLU A 28 -2.41 -20.93 -6.15
C GLU A 28 -2.03 -19.69 -5.32
N GLY A 29 -2.70 -19.52 -4.17
CA GLY A 29 -2.55 -18.32 -3.37
C GLY A 29 -1.14 -18.22 -2.79
N LEU A 30 -0.58 -17.00 -2.80
CA LEU A 30 0.72 -16.76 -2.19
C LEU A 30 0.65 -17.02 -0.68
N ILE A 31 1.61 -17.79 -0.20
CA ILE A 31 1.74 -18.11 1.22
C ILE A 31 2.63 -17.06 1.88
N VAL A 32 2.11 -16.38 2.90
CA VAL A 32 2.84 -15.42 3.72
C VAL A 32 2.88 -15.95 5.15
N PHE A 33 4.06 -15.98 5.73
CA PHE A 33 4.25 -16.49 7.09
C PHE A 33 4.65 -15.38 8.06
N HIS A 34 5.58 -14.51 7.65
CA HIS A 34 6.07 -13.41 8.48
C HIS A 34 6.38 -12.17 7.65
N LEU A 35 6.34 -11.02 8.30
CA LEU A 35 6.75 -9.73 7.76
C LEU A 35 7.74 -9.09 8.74
N LEU A 36 8.89 -8.70 8.23
CA LEU A 36 9.97 -8.12 9.03
C LEU A 36 10.20 -6.67 8.63
N PHE A 37 10.18 -5.77 9.60
CA PHE A 37 10.68 -4.41 9.45
C PHE A 37 11.58 -4.06 10.62
N ALA A 38 12.90 -4.13 10.40
CA ALA A 38 13.89 -4.02 11.47
C ALA A 38 13.57 -4.95 12.64
N ASN A 39 13.24 -4.40 13.81
CA ASN A 39 12.86 -5.12 15.03
C ASN A 39 11.34 -5.38 15.15
N ASP A 40 10.51 -4.75 14.33
CA ASP A 40 9.06 -4.93 14.34
C ASP A 40 8.67 -6.10 13.43
N THR A 41 8.31 -7.22 14.04
CA THR A 41 8.00 -8.48 13.34
C THR A 41 6.50 -8.81 13.46
N LEU A 42 5.88 -9.14 12.33
CA LEU A 42 4.53 -9.69 12.26
C LEU A 42 4.62 -11.16 11.85
N ILE A 43 3.98 -12.05 12.58
CA ILE A 43 3.93 -13.49 12.29
C ILE A 43 2.48 -13.90 12.15
N PHE A 44 2.20 -14.72 11.14
CA PHE A 44 0.90 -15.31 10.88
C PHE A 44 0.97 -16.81 11.15
N CYS A 45 0.12 -17.28 12.05
CA CYS A 45 -0.06 -18.68 12.38
C CYS A 45 -1.53 -18.93 12.70
N ASP A 46 -1.96 -20.17 12.52
CA ASP A 46 -3.27 -20.63 12.97
C ASP A 46 -3.30 -20.68 14.50
N ALA A 47 -4.51 -20.57 15.05
CA ALA A 47 -4.75 -20.51 16.48
C ALA A 47 -4.78 -21.90 17.13
N GLU A 48 -3.73 -22.68 16.88
CA GLU A 48 -3.55 -24.03 17.39
C GLU A 48 -2.44 -24.05 18.45
N VAL A 49 -2.69 -24.72 19.59
CA VAL A 49 -1.78 -24.73 20.74
C VAL A 49 -0.41 -25.29 20.36
N ASP A 50 -0.36 -26.37 19.58
CA ASP A 50 0.87 -27.02 19.16
C ASP A 50 1.73 -26.08 18.30
N GLN A 51 1.11 -25.37 17.35
CA GLN A 51 1.81 -24.40 16.50
C GLN A 51 2.41 -23.24 17.30
N LEU A 52 1.68 -22.75 18.31
CA LEU A 52 2.20 -21.71 19.20
C LEU A 52 3.36 -22.21 20.06
N GLN A 53 3.34 -23.48 20.45
CA GLN A 53 4.45 -24.09 21.18
C GLN A 53 5.71 -24.21 20.31
N TYR A 54 5.57 -24.65 19.05
CA TYR A 54 6.68 -24.64 18.08
C TYR A 54 7.22 -23.24 17.83
N LEU A 55 6.35 -22.23 17.78
CA LEU A 55 6.76 -20.83 17.66
C LEU A 55 7.57 -20.37 18.88
N SER A 56 7.12 -20.72 20.09
CA SER A 56 7.83 -20.45 21.35
C SER A 56 9.22 -21.10 21.37
N TRP A 57 9.32 -22.36 20.94
CA TRP A 57 10.60 -23.06 20.80
C TRP A 57 11.52 -22.38 19.78
N THR A 58 10.95 -21.94 18.64
CA THR A 58 11.71 -21.22 17.62
C THR A 58 12.31 -19.91 18.17
N PHE A 59 11.55 -19.18 18.99
CA PHE A 59 12.07 -18.00 19.67
C PHE A 59 13.17 -18.33 20.66
N MET A 60 13.03 -19.37 21.49
CA MET A 60 14.09 -19.80 22.40
C MET A 60 15.40 -20.15 21.66
N TRP A 61 15.31 -20.89 20.55
CA TRP A 61 16.48 -21.19 19.72
C TRP A 61 17.08 -19.94 19.10
N PHE A 62 16.25 -19.01 18.63
CA PHE A 62 16.72 -17.73 18.11
C PHE A 62 17.45 -16.91 19.20
N GLU A 63 16.93 -16.86 20.42
CA GLU A 63 17.58 -16.17 21.53
C GLU A 63 18.94 -16.79 21.86
N ALA A 64 19.00 -18.12 21.92
CA ALA A 64 20.22 -18.87 22.19
C ALA A 64 21.31 -18.66 21.12
N ILE A 65 20.92 -18.62 19.83
CA ILE A 65 21.86 -18.50 18.71
C ILE A 65 22.29 -17.05 18.48
N SER A 66 21.36 -16.09 18.60
CA SER A 66 21.63 -14.69 18.26
C SER A 66 22.14 -13.85 19.44
N GLY A 67 21.94 -14.31 20.67
CA GLY A 67 22.17 -13.53 21.89
C GLY A 67 21.19 -12.35 22.07
N LEU A 68 20.18 -12.23 21.21
CA LEU A 68 19.10 -11.25 21.34
C LEU A 68 17.97 -11.83 22.19
N LYS A 69 17.13 -10.96 22.74
CA LYS A 69 15.95 -11.36 23.54
C LYS A 69 14.67 -10.84 22.94
N VAL A 70 13.67 -11.71 22.80
CA VAL A 70 12.32 -11.37 22.39
C VAL A 70 11.66 -10.60 23.52
N ASN A 71 11.13 -9.42 23.19
CA ASN A 71 10.47 -8.58 24.19
C ASN A 71 9.00 -8.99 24.32
N LEU A 72 8.72 -9.98 25.17
CA LEU A 72 7.37 -10.45 25.46
C LEU A 72 6.45 -9.35 26.04
N SER A 73 7.01 -8.34 26.72
CA SER A 73 6.21 -7.23 27.28
C SER A 73 5.62 -6.31 26.21
N LYS A 74 6.24 -6.25 25.02
CA LYS A 74 5.82 -5.52 23.83
C LYS A 74 5.14 -6.41 22.78
N THR A 75 5.25 -7.72 22.93
CA THR A 75 4.66 -8.69 22.00
C THR A 75 3.19 -8.85 22.34
N GLU A 76 2.34 -8.71 21.33
CA GLU A 76 0.90 -8.83 21.46
C GLU A 76 0.38 -9.83 20.42
N ALA A 77 -0.44 -10.78 20.86
CA ALA A 77 -1.15 -11.71 20.00
C ALA A 77 -2.53 -11.15 19.66
N PHE A 78 -2.90 -11.21 18.38
CA PHE A 78 -4.20 -10.75 17.90
C PHE A 78 -4.93 -11.91 17.24
N LEU A 79 -6.17 -12.14 17.65
CA LEU A 79 -7.02 -13.17 17.05
C LEU A 79 -7.84 -12.57 15.91
N VAL A 80 -7.90 -13.31 14.81
CA VAL A 80 -8.66 -12.95 13.60
C VAL A 80 -9.60 -14.10 13.29
N GLY A 81 -10.85 -14.02 13.76
CA GLY A 81 -11.86 -15.07 13.65
C GLY A 81 -12.72 -15.19 14.91
N GLU A 82 -13.72 -16.06 14.89
CA GLU A 82 -14.54 -16.42 16.06
C GLU A 82 -14.06 -17.76 16.65
N ASP A 83 -14.23 -17.93 17.97
CA ASP A 83 -14.18 -19.22 18.71
C ASP A 83 -12.84 -19.85 19.13
N ILE A 84 -11.86 -19.07 19.61
CA ILE A 84 -10.68 -19.67 20.30
C ILE A 84 -10.54 -19.14 21.74
N PRO A 85 -10.36 -20.01 22.76
CA PRO A 85 -10.12 -19.61 24.14
C PRO A 85 -8.79 -18.84 24.28
N MET A 86 -8.93 -17.52 24.38
CA MET A 86 -7.86 -16.52 24.38
C MET A 86 -6.80 -16.75 25.47
N GLU A 87 -7.24 -17.17 26.67
CA GLU A 87 -6.40 -17.31 27.86
C GLU A 87 -5.37 -18.43 27.71
N THR A 88 -5.74 -19.53 27.04
CA THR A 88 -4.86 -20.67 26.83
C THR A 88 -3.70 -20.32 25.89
N LEU A 89 -3.99 -19.58 24.81
CA LEU A 89 -2.97 -19.18 23.83
C LEU A 89 -1.97 -18.17 24.39
N ALA A 90 -2.45 -17.23 25.20
CA ALA A 90 -1.58 -16.24 25.83
C ALA A 90 -0.59 -16.86 26.83
N LEU A 91 -1.02 -17.90 27.55
CA LEU A 91 -0.14 -18.65 28.46
C LEU A 91 0.97 -19.39 27.72
N VAL A 92 0.67 -19.96 26.55
CA VAL A 92 1.65 -20.73 25.75
C VAL A 92 2.74 -19.83 25.18
N LEU A 93 2.38 -18.65 24.65
CA LEU A 93 3.36 -17.70 24.11
C LEU A 93 3.98 -16.79 25.18
N GLY A 94 3.35 -16.66 26.36
CA GLY A 94 3.76 -15.72 27.40
C GLY A 94 3.59 -14.24 26.98
N CYS A 95 2.72 -13.96 26.02
CA CYS A 95 2.51 -12.62 25.48
C CYS A 95 1.13 -12.06 25.84
N LYS A 96 0.98 -10.73 25.74
CA LYS A 96 -0.31 -10.08 25.98
C LYS A 96 -1.27 -10.34 24.82
N ILE A 97 -2.57 -10.33 25.09
CA ILE A 97 -3.60 -10.39 24.06
C ILE A 97 -3.96 -8.95 23.67
N GLY A 98 -3.71 -8.62 22.41
CA GLY A 98 -4.10 -7.35 21.83
C GLY A 98 -5.55 -7.37 21.33
N SER A 99 -6.16 -6.20 21.21
CA SER A 99 -7.48 -6.03 20.60
C SER A 99 -7.40 -5.09 19.40
N PHE A 100 -8.21 -5.34 18.39
CA PHE A 100 -8.37 -4.39 17.28
C PHE A 100 -9.31 -3.24 17.72
N PRO A 101 -9.04 -2.00 17.27
CA PRO A 101 -7.97 -1.58 16.36
C PRO A 101 -6.63 -1.29 17.06
N THR A 102 -5.51 -1.63 16.40
CA THR A 102 -4.13 -1.39 16.89
C THR A 102 -3.31 -0.58 15.88
N THR A 103 -2.04 -0.28 16.19
CA THR A 103 -1.12 0.37 15.24
C THR A 103 0.16 -0.43 15.03
N TYR A 104 0.54 -0.65 13.76
CA TYR A 104 1.80 -1.27 13.35
C TYR A 104 2.54 -0.32 12.39
N LEU A 105 3.81 -0.01 12.67
CA LEU A 105 4.62 0.95 11.90
C LEU A 105 3.92 2.31 11.69
N GLY A 106 3.17 2.76 12.71
CA GLY A 106 2.41 4.00 12.66
C GLY A 106 1.11 3.94 11.84
N LEU A 107 0.76 2.79 11.25
CA LEU A 107 -0.46 2.56 10.49
C LEU A 107 -1.52 1.85 11.35
N PRO A 108 -2.79 2.29 11.30
CA PRO A 108 -3.86 1.61 12.03
C PRO A 108 -4.24 0.28 11.35
N LEU A 109 -4.29 -0.78 12.15
CA LEU A 109 -4.77 -2.10 11.77
C LEU A 109 -6.17 -2.33 12.34
N GLY A 110 -7.04 -3.01 11.58
CA GLY A 110 -8.41 -3.34 12.00
C GLY A 110 -9.41 -2.18 11.89
N VAL A 111 -9.00 -0.99 11.45
CA VAL A 111 -9.92 0.13 11.23
C VAL A 111 -10.45 0.12 9.79
N PRO A 112 -11.76 0.36 9.56
CA PRO A 112 -12.28 0.53 8.21
C PRO A 112 -11.58 1.68 7.49
N TYR A 113 -11.10 1.46 6.26
CA TYR A 113 -10.37 2.43 5.44
C TYR A 113 -11.08 3.79 5.27
N LYS A 114 -12.42 3.80 5.23
CA LYS A 114 -13.23 5.01 5.08
C LYS A 114 -13.45 5.77 6.40
N SER A 115 -13.04 5.22 7.53
CA SER A 115 -13.30 5.82 8.83
C SER A 115 -12.53 7.13 9.00
N THR A 116 -13.24 8.19 9.39
CA THR A 116 -12.61 9.47 9.75
C THR A 116 -11.73 9.34 10.99
N ARG A 117 -11.94 8.33 11.84
CA ARG A 117 -11.14 8.08 13.04
C ARG A 117 -9.67 7.78 12.72
N VAL A 118 -9.41 7.13 11.59
CA VAL A 118 -8.04 6.93 11.07
C VAL A 118 -7.36 8.28 10.88
N TRP A 119 -8.07 9.20 10.23
CA TRP A 119 -7.60 10.55 9.99
C TRP A 119 -7.54 11.39 11.27
N ASP A 120 -8.36 11.07 12.28
CA ASP A 120 -8.35 11.75 13.56
C ASP A 120 -7.08 11.47 14.38
N ALA A 121 -6.70 10.20 14.52
CA ALA A 121 -5.42 9.83 15.12
C ALA A 121 -4.23 10.29 14.26
N MET A 122 -4.40 10.29 12.94
CA MET A 122 -3.39 10.84 12.04
C MET A 122 -3.26 12.37 12.20
N LYS A 123 -4.31 13.15 12.53
CA LYS A 123 -4.18 14.62 12.70
C LYS A 123 -3.09 15.02 13.69
N GLU A 124 -3.08 14.37 14.86
CA GLU A 124 -2.07 14.58 15.91
C GLU A 124 -0.67 14.22 15.40
N ARG A 125 -0.58 13.16 14.59
CA ARG A 125 0.66 12.69 13.98
C ARG A 125 1.11 13.54 12.79
N PHE A 126 0.22 14.05 11.95
CA PHE A 126 0.52 14.93 10.81
C PHE A 126 1.15 16.25 11.26
N ARG A 127 0.86 16.70 12.48
CA ARG A 127 1.56 17.84 13.11
C ARG A 127 3.01 17.52 13.49
N LYS A 128 3.36 16.24 13.68
CA LYS A 128 4.68 15.76 14.17
C LYS A 128 5.48 14.92 13.15
N ILE A 129 4.83 14.36 12.13
CA ILE A 129 5.34 13.38 11.16
C ILE A 129 5.05 13.88 9.74
N LEU A 130 6.03 13.73 8.85
CA LEU A 130 6.00 14.11 7.44
C LEU A 130 4.65 13.72 6.75
N PRO A 131 3.81 14.71 6.39
CA PRO A 131 2.55 14.49 5.70
C PRO A 131 2.66 13.59 4.47
N THR A 132 3.82 13.63 3.81
CA THR A 132 4.17 12.86 2.63
C THR A 132 3.99 11.35 2.80
N TYR A 133 4.30 10.77 3.97
CA TYR A 133 4.19 9.31 4.16
C TYR A 133 2.74 8.85 4.02
N PHE A 134 1.83 9.44 4.80
CA PHE A 134 0.41 9.11 4.75
C PHE A 134 -0.26 9.53 3.44
N LEU A 135 0.10 10.69 2.89
CA LEU A 135 -0.36 11.13 1.57
C LEU A 135 0.11 10.21 0.43
N SER A 136 1.18 9.44 0.63
CA SER A 136 1.60 8.43 -0.35
C SER A 136 0.87 7.11 -0.22
N LEU A 137 0.28 6.81 0.94
CA LEU A 137 -0.34 5.51 1.21
C LEU A 137 -1.86 5.53 1.07
N PHE A 138 -2.53 6.64 1.41
CA PHE A 138 -3.99 6.70 1.46
C PHE A 138 -4.54 7.75 0.50
N VAL A 139 -5.68 7.46 -0.14
CA VAL A 139 -6.44 8.52 -0.81
C VAL A 139 -7.00 9.43 0.27
N THR A 140 -6.60 10.70 0.20
CA THR A 140 -6.96 11.67 1.24
C THR A 140 -8.39 12.13 1.02
N PRO A 141 -9.29 12.00 2.02
CA PRO A 141 -10.65 12.51 1.90
C PRO A 141 -10.65 14.02 1.70
N THR A 142 -11.57 14.52 0.88
CA THR A 142 -11.70 15.95 0.58
C THR A 142 -11.81 16.82 1.84
N ARG A 143 -12.50 16.33 2.87
CA ARG A 143 -12.61 17.02 4.17
C ARG A 143 -11.27 17.19 4.88
N VAL A 144 -10.37 16.20 4.78
CA VAL A 144 -9.03 16.26 5.35
C VAL A 144 -8.17 17.24 4.57
N CYS A 145 -8.21 17.19 3.23
CA CYS A 145 -7.53 18.18 2.38
C CYS A 145 -7.99 19.61 2.71
N ALA A 146 -9.29 19.87 2.73
CA ALA A 146 -9.84 21.20 3.02
C ALA A 146 -9.42 21.71 4.41
N ARG A 147 -9.34 20.82 5.41
CA ARG A 147 -8.90 21.16 6.76
C ARG A 147 -7.40 21.43 6.83
N LEU A 148 -6.57 20.67 6.12
CA LEU A 148 -5.12 20.92 6.01
C LEU A 148 -4.85 22.24 5.27
N GLU A 149 -5.55 22.49 4.16
CA GLU A 149 -5.48 23.77 3.45
C GLU A 149 -5.94 24.92 4.33
N LYS A 150 -6.92 24.72 5.22
CA LYS A 150 -7.30 25.72 6.22
C LYS A 150 -6.13 26.02 7.16
N ILE A 151 -5.48 25.01 7.73
CA ILE A 151 -4.31 25.22 8.62
C ILE A 151 -3.17 25.95 7.88
N GLN A 152 -2.91 25.61 6.63
CA GLN A 152 -1.89 26.29 5.82
C GLN A 152 -2.26 27.76 5.54
N ARG A 153 -3.54 28.03 5.25
CA ARG A 153 -4.06 29.39 5.07
C ARG A 153 -4.01 30.22 6.35
N ASP A 154 -4.41 29.62 7.47
CA ASP A 154 -4.38 30.24 8.79
C ASP A 154 -2.93 30.50 9.21
N PHE A 155 -1.97 29.65 8.83
CA PHE A 155 -0.55 29.93 9.07
C PHE A 155 -0.02 31.09 8.21
N LEU A 156 -0.41 31.16 6.94
CA LEU A 156 0.09 32.18 6.01
C LEU A 156 -0.50 33.56 6.32
N TRP A 157 -1.78 33.62 6.71
CA TRP A 157 -2.52 34.86 6.87
C TRP A 157 -2.97 35.15 8.31
N GLY A 158 -2.97 34.17 9.21
CA GLY A 158 -3.38 34.34 10.60
C GLY A 158 -2.28 34.93 11.46
N GLY A 159 -2.64 35.90 12.31
CA GLY A 159 -1.79 36.38 13.38
C GLY A 159 -2.12 35.65 14.68
N GLY A 160 -1.22 34.81 15.19
CA GLY A 160 -1.36 34.14 16.49
C GLY A 160 -2.71 33.43 16.74
N ALA A 161 -2.97 33.04 17.99
CA ALA A 161 -4.19 32.32 18.35
C ALA A 161 -5.45 33.21 18.47
N LEU A 162 -5.30 34.54 18.38
CA LEU A 162 -6.33 35.52 18.73
C LEU A 162 -6.66 36.53 17.62
N GLU A 163 -5.90 36.61 16.51
CA GLU A 163 -6.22 37.51 15.39
C GLU A 163 -6.81 36.74 14.21
N ASN A 164 -8.10 36.91 13.96
CA ASN A 164 -8.75 36.38 12.78
C ASN A 164 -8.59 37.37 11.61
N LYS A 165 -7.55 37.18 10.79
CA LYS A 165 -7.30 38.00 9.60
C LYS A 165 -7.92 37.35 8.36
N PRO A 166 -8.57 38.15 7.47
CA PRO A 166 -9.14 37.62 6.24
C PRO A 166 -8.04 37.11 5.30
N HIS A 167 -8.31 36.02 4.58
CA HIS A 167 -7.40 35.52 3.55
C HIS A 167 -7.42 36.46 2.34
N LEU A 168 -6.33 37.20 2.14
CA LEU A 168 -6.24 38.27 1.14
C LEU A 168 -6.18 37.77 -0.30
N VAL A 169 -5.63 36.57 -0.53
CA VAL A 169 -5.41 36.00 -1.86
C VAL A 169 -6.04 34.62 -1.95
N SER A 170 -6.64 34.31 -3.10
CA SER A 170 -7.26 33.01 -3.34
C SER A 170 -6.22 31.88 -3.23
N TRP A 171 -6.63 30.75 -2.65
CA TRP A 171 -5.73 29.61 -2.47
C TRP A 171 -5.23 29.02 -3.79
N LYS A 172 -6.04 29.09 -4.86
CA LYS A 172 -5.66 28.62 -6.20
C LYS A 172 -4.48 29.42 -6.76
N VAL A 173 -4.50 30.75 -6.61
CA VAL A 173 -3.41 31.63 -7.07
C VAL A 173 -2.14 31.36 -6.26
N ILE A 174 -2.26 31.19 -4.95
CA ILE A 174 -1.12 30.84 -4.08
C ILE A 174 -0.50 29.50 -4.49
N CYS A 175 -1.32 28.53 -4.89
CA CYS A 175 -0.86 27.21 -5.32
C CYS A 175 -0.25 27.18 -6.73
N ALA A 176 -0.39 28.26 -7.52
CA ALA A 176 0.20 28.34 -8.85
C ALA A 176 1.73 28.34 -8.79
N ALA A 177 2.38 28.04 -9.91
CA ALA A 177 3.84 28.06 -9.99
C ALA A 177 4.38 29.47 -9.71
N LYS A 178 5.63 29.55 -9.23
CA LYS A 178 6.29 30.85 -9.01
C LYS A 178 6.41 31.66 -10.29
N ASN A 179 6.57 30.98 -11.42
CA ASN A 179 6.63 31.61 -12.76
C ASN A 179 5.29 32.24 -13.16
N ASP A 180 4.18 31.73 -12.64
CA ASP A 180 2.82 32.23 -12.91
C ASP A 180 2.36 33.23 -11.83
N GLY A 181 3.27 33.72 -10.98
CA GLY A 181 2.98 34.66 -9.90
C GLY A 181 2.41 34.04 -8.61
N GLY A 182 2.44 32.71 -8.48
CA GLY A 182 2.04 32.01 -7.24
C GLY A 182 3.20 31.82 -6.24
N LEU A 183 2.90 31.24 -5.07
CA LEU A 183 3.92 30.87 -4.07
C LEU A 183 4.52 29.48 -4.31
N GLY A 184 3.95 28.69 -5.24
CA GLY A 184 4.37 27.31 -5.48
C GLY A 184 3.96 26.34 -4.38
N ILE A 185 2.94 26.68 -3.57
CA ILE A 185 2.39 25.76 -2.57
C ILE A 185 1.67 24.63 -3.30
N ARG A 186 2.00 23.37 -2.98
CA ARG A 186 1.41 22.23 -3.67
C ARG A 186 -0.05 22.05 -3.27
N ASN A 187 -0.94 21.98 -4.26
CA ASN A 187 -2.31 21.56 -4.04
C ASN A 187 -2.32 20.12 -3.48
N LEU A 188 -2.88 19.93 -2.28
CA LEU A 188 -2.80 18.65 -1.56
C LEU A 188 -3.51 17.51 -2.30
N ALA A 189 -4.62 17.78 -2.98
CA ALA A 189 -5.35 16.77 -3.73
C ALA A 189 -4.56 16.27 -4.94
N ILE A 190 -3.97 17.20 -5.71
CA ILE A 190 -3.10 16.87 -6.85
C ILE A 190 -1.84 16.16 -6.36
N PHE A 191 -1.24 16.65 -5.27
CA PHE A 191 -0.04 16.07 -4.68
C PHE A 191 -0.29 14.65 -4.15
N ASN A 192 -1.43 14.38 -3.50
CA ASN A 192 -1.83 13.04 -3.09
C ASN A 192 -1.96 12.09 -4.29
N LYS A 193 -2.65 12.51 -5.37
CA LYS A 193 -2.77 11.72 -6.60
C LYS A 193 -1.39 11.40 -7.20
N ALA A 194 -0.49 12.38 -7.27
CA ALA A 194 0.87 12.18 -7.77
C ALA A 194 1.67 11.18 -6.90
N LEU A 195 1.57 11.30 -5.56
CA LEU A 195 2.23 10.38 -4.63
C LEU A 195 1.69 8.95 -4.71
N LEU A 196 0.38 8.78 -4.95
CA LEU A 196 -0.20 7.45 -5.17
C LEU A 196 0.28 6.85 -6.51
N GLY A 197 0.49 7.70 -7.52
CA GLY A 197 1.12 7.33 -8.80
C GLY A 197 2.51 6.70 -8.63
N LYS A 198 3.27 7.09 -7.58
CA LYS A 198 4.54 6.44 -7.23
C LYS A 198 4.38 4.93 -7.08
N TRP A 199 3.32 4.45 -6.44
CA TRP A 199 3.11 3.01 -6.25
C TRP A 199 2.74 2.28 -7.53
N LEU A 200 2.02 2.95 -8.44
CA LEU A 200 1.74 2.42 -9.77
C LEU A 200 3.02 2.30 -10.60
N TRP A 201 3.88 3.33 -10.57
CA TRP A 201 5.20 3.29 -11.19
C TRP A 201 6.08 2.16 -10.63
N ARG A 202 6.15 2.05 -9.31
CA ARG A 202 6.89 0.97 -8.64
C ARG A 202 6.34 -0.40 -9.02
N PHE A 203 5.03 -0.57 -9.08
CA PHE A 203 4.42 -1.84 -9.48
C PHE A 203 4.81 -2.23 -10.91
N ALA A 204 4.81 -1.27 -11.84
CA ALA A 204 5.18 -1.47 -13.23
C ALA A 204 6.66 -1.90 -13.40
N ASN A 205 7.57 -1.29 -12.64
CA ASN A 205 9.02 -1.39 -12.84
C ASN A 205 9.74 -2.34 -11.88
N GLU A 206 9.31 -2.41 -10.62
CA GLU A 206 9.95 -3.27 -9.63
C GLU A 206 9.49 -4.71 -9.84
N ASN A 207 10.41 -5.63 -10.07
CA ASN A 207 10.11 -7.05 -10.22
C ASN A 207 10.46 -7.81 -8.92
N GLU A 208 9.78 -8.93 -8.68
CA GLU A 208 10.12 -9.92 -7.65
C GLU A 208 9.98 -9.50 -6.16
N PHE A 209 9.55 -8.28 -5.86
CA PHE A 209 9.29 -7.92 -4.46
C PHE A 209 8.05 -8.61 -3.87
N LEU A 210 8.15 -9.05 -2.61
CA LEU A 210 7.08 -9.75 -1.89
C LEU A 210 5.76 -8.98 -1.92
N TRP A 211 5.78 -7.65 -1.73
CA TRP A 211 4.57 -6.85 -1.75
C TRP A 211 3.87 -6.92 -3.12
N LYS A 212 4.62 -6.88 -4.23
CA LYS A 212 4.07 -6.99 -5.59
C LYS A 212 3.51 -8.39 -5.83
N GLN A 213 4.17 -9.44 -5.34
CA GLN A 213 3.67 -10.81 -5.41
C GLN A 213 2.35 -10.95 -4.64
N ILE A 214 2.25 -10.40 -3.43
CA ILE A 214 1.01 -10.39 -2.63
C ILE A 214 -0.11 -9.70 -3.40
N ILE A 215 0.14 -8.52 -3.97
CA ILE A 215 -0.87 -7.77 -4.73
C ILE A 215 -1.26 -8.49 -6.01
N SER A 216 -0.30 -9.05 -6.75
CA SER A 216 -0.54 -9.81 -7.97
C SER A 216 -1.33 -11.10 -7.68
N SER A 217 -1.02 -11.78 -6.58
CA SER A 217 -1.76 -12.96 -6.12
C SER A 217 -3.18 -12.63 -5.68
N LYS A 218 -3.41 -11.46 -5.10
CA LYS A 218 -4.74 -11.07 -4.57
C LYS A 218 -5.67 -10.53 -5.66
N TYR A 219 -5.15 -9.70 -6.56
CA TYR A 219 -5.96 -8.93 -7.50
C TYR A 219 -5.81 -9.35 -8.96
N ASP A 220 -4.93 -10.31 -9.25
CA ASP A 220 -4.50 -10.69 -10.60
C ASP A 220 -3.88 -9.53 -11.40
N LEU A 221 -3.12 -9.88 -12.43
CA LEU A 221 -2.47 -8.92 -13.33
C LEU A 221 -3.38 -8.56 -14.50
N GLN A 222 -3.42 -7.29 -14.87
CA GLN A 222 -4.00 -6.84 -16.14
C GLN A 222 -3.12 -7.32 -17.31
N ASP A 223 -3.69 -7.35 -18.51
CA ASP A 223 -2.96 -7.61 -19.75
C ASP A 223 -1.71 -6.72 -19.84
N GLY A 224 -0.57 -7.31 -20.21
CA GLY A 224 0.75 -6.64 -20.24
C GLY A 224 1.45 -6.56 -18.87
N GLY A 225 0.75 -6.89 -17.78
CA GLY A 225 1.34 -7.00 -16.44
C GLY A 225 1.84 -5.68 -15.85
N TRP A 226 1.49 -4.53 -16.43
CA TRP A 226 1.88 -3.19 -15.94
C TRP A 226 1.12 -2.75 -14.70
N CYS A 227 -0.11 -3.26 -14.53
CA CYS A 227 -0.96 -2.98 -13.39
C CYS A 227 -1.73 -4.24 -12.98
N PHE A 228 -2.32 -4.22 -11.80
CA PHE A 228 -3.24 -5.26 -11.33
C PHE A 228 -4.67 -4.99 -11.84
N LYS A 229 -5.51 -6.02 -11.90
CA LYS A 229 -6.87 -5.88 -12.44
C LYS A 229 -7.74 -4.99 -11.55
N GLY A 230 -8.68 -4.28 -12.19
CA GLY A 230 -9.67 -3.46 -11.51
C GLY A 230 -10.60 -4.31 -10.62
N VAL A 231 -10.78 -3.90 -9.37
CA VAL A 231 -11.61 -4.63 -8.39
C VAL A 231 -13.06 -4.18 -8.49
N ARG A 232 -13.93 -4.99 -9.10
CA ARG A 232 -15.38 -4.71 -9.22
C ARG A 232 -16.23 -5.20 -8.03
N ASP A 233 -15.62 -5.66 -6.94
CA ASP A 233 -16.38 -6.17 -5.79
C ASP A 233 -17.18 -5.07 -5.09
N ARG A 234 -18.41 -5.43 -4.69
CA ARG A 234 -19.32 -4.60 -3.89
C ARG A 234 -18.82 -4.38 -2.46
N TYR A 235 -17.94 -5.27 -1.98
CA TYR A 235 -17.39 -5.23 -0.61
C TYR A 235 -15.88 -4.92 -0.63
N GLY A 236 -15.44 -4.15 0.37
CA GLY A 236 -14.04 -3.80 0.56
C GLY A 236 -13.59 -2.54 -0.19
N VAL A 237 -13.12 -1.56 0.59
CA VAL A 237 -12.46 -0.34 0.12
C VAL A 237 -11.00 -0.49 0.55
N GLY A 238 -10.19 -1.14 -0.29
CA GLY A 238 -8.78 -1.36 0.01
C GLY A 238 -7.91 -0.19 -0.46
N VAL A 239 -6.78 0.03 0.21
CA VAL A 239 -5.74 0.99 -0.21
C VAL A 239 -5.35 0.77 -1.67
N TRP A 240 -5.05 -0.47 -2.05
CA TRP A 240 -4.68 -0.83 -3.41
C TRP A 240 -5.80 -0.66 -4.43
N LYS A 241 -7.06 -0.89 -4.04
CA LYS A 241 -8.22 -0.59 -4.89
C LYS A 241 -8.29 0.92 -5.20
N ALA A 242 -7.99 1.76 -4.20
CA ALA A 242 -7.99 3.20 -4.37
C ALA A 242 -6.82 3.68 -5.25
N ILE A 243 -5.62 3.09 -5.07
CA ILE A 243 -4.45 3.34 -5.94
C ILE A 243 -4.76 2.91 -7.39
N ARG A 244 -5.41 1.76 -7.60
CA ARG A 244 -5.77 1.28 -8.95
C ARG A 244 -6.69 2.24 -9.71
N ASN A 245 -7.60 2.91 -9.00
CA ASN A 245 -8.50 3.88 -9.62
C ASN A 245 -7.75 5.10 -10.16
N CYS A 246 -6.50 5.33 -9.74
CA CYS A 246 -5.65 6.38 -10.28
C CYS A 246 -4.90 5.97 -11.55
N TRP A 247 -4.98 4.69 -11.97
CA TRP A 247 -4.20 4.16 -13.10
C TRP A 247 -4.48 4.87 -14.42
N GLU A 248 -5.74 5.08 -14.82
CA GLU A 248 -6.04 5.68 -16.13
C GLU A 248 -5.43 7.09 -16.25
N ASN A 249 -5.58 7.90 -15.20
CA ASN A 249 -4.98 9.23 -15.15
C ASN A 249 -3.45 9.20 -15.00
N PHE A 250 -2.88 8.13 -14.45
CA PHE A 250 -1.43 7.96 -14.39
C PHE A 250 -0.86 7.54 -15.75
N GLN A 251 -1.52 6.57 -16.40
CA GLN A 251 -1.14 6.03 -17.70
C GLN A 251 -1.13 7.13 -18.76
N SER A 252 -2.13 8.03 -18.77
CA SER A 252 -2.22 9.15 -19.70
C SER A 252 -1.09 10.18 -19.59
N HIS A 253 -0.37 10.21 -18.46
CA HIS A 253 0.78 11.09 -18.22
C HIS A 253 2.11 10.32 -18.20
N SER A 254 2.12 9.09 -18.71
CA SER A 254 3.28 8.22 -18.75
C SER A 254 3.54 7.71 -20.18
N ARG A 255 4.77 7.30 -20.46
CA ARG A 255 5.17 6.70 -21.73
C ARG A 255 5.87 5.37 -21.48
N PHE A 256 5.61 4.40 -22.35
CA PHE A 256 6.29 3.13 -22.37
C PHE A 256 7.55 3.22 -23.23
N ILE A 257 8.66 2.69 -22.71
CA ILE A 257 9.86 2.46 -23.50
C ILE A 257 9.83 0.99 -23.92
N VAL A 258 9.79 0.76 -25.23
CA VAL A 258 9.74 -0.60 -25.77
C VAL A 258 11.09 -1.29 -25.54
N GLY A 259 11.06 -2.41 -24.82
CA GLY A 259 12.19 -3.33 -24.68
C GLY A 259 12.02 -4.51 -25.64
N ASP A 260 11.68 -5.67 -25.09
CA ASP A 260 11.38 -6.91 -25.83
C ASP A 260 10.02 -6.90 -26.55
N GLY A 261 9.19 -5.89 -26.29
CA GLY A 261 7.86 -5.72 -26.90
C GLY A 261 6.77 -6.66 -26.37
N THR A 262 7.07 -7.52 -25.39
CA THR A 262 6.13 -8.59 -24.94
C THR A 262 4.98 -8.08 -24.06
N ARG A 263 5.14 -6.86 -23.52
CA ARG A 263 4.19 -6.24 -22.58
C ARG A 263 3.50 -5.00 -23.12
N VAL A 264 3.95 -4.47 -24.26
CA VAL A 264 3.45 -3.20 -24.82
C VAL A 264 2.54 -3.52 -26.00
N LYS A 265 1.33 -2.97 -25.98
CA LYS A 265 0.38 -3.09 -27.09
C LYS A 265 0.75 -2.13 -28.21
N LEU A 266 0.80 -2.64 -29.44
CA LEU A 266 1.21 -1.88 -30.61
C LEU A 266 0.33 -0.63 -30.81
N TRP A 267 -0.99 -0.82 -30.83
CA TRP A 267 -1.93 0.25 -31.19
C TRP A 267 -2.31 1.16 -30.05
N LYS A 268 -2.46 0.60 -28.84
CA LYS A 268 -3.15 1.23 -27.72
C LYS A 268 -2.24 1.90 -26.69
N ASP A 269 -1.01 1.42 -26.56
CA ASP A 269 -0.09 1.96 -25.57
C ASP A 269 0.68 3.17 -26.12
N LEU A 270 0.95 4.13 -25.23
CA LEU A 270 1.74 5.32 -25.51
C LEU A 270 3.23 4.96 -25.53
N TRP A 271 3.72 4.42 -26.64
CA TRP A 271 5.14 4.11 -26.84
C TRP A 271 5.77 4.90 -28.00
N CYS A 272 4.96 5.33 -28.96
CA CYS A 272 5.34 6.23 -30.04
C CYS A 272 4.75 7.62 -29.76
N GLU A 273 5.58 8.62 -29.47
CA GLU A 273 5.17 10.00 -29.18
C GLU A 273 4.19 10.17 -27.98
N ASN A 274 3.33 11.21 -28.01
CA ASN A 274 2.40 11.58 -26.94
C ASN A 274 0.97 11.06 -27.16
N GLN A 275 0.73 10.29 -28.22
CA GLN A 275 -0.58 9.78 -28.61
C GLN A 275 -0.46 8.31 -29.01
N SER A 276 -1.56 7.57 -28.91
CA SER A 276 -1.57 6.17 -29.32
C SER A 276 -1.59 6.05 -30.85
N LEU A 277 -1.05 4.97 -31.42
CA LEU A 277 -1.08 4.77 -32.88
C LEU A 277 -2.50 4.62 -33.43
N GLU A 278 -3.44 4.14 -32.60
CA GLU A 278 -4.87 4.13 -32.89
C GLU A 278 -5.42 5.54 -33.15
N GLU A 279 -5.00 6.53 -32.36
CA GLU A 279 -5.43 7.94 -32.50
C GLU A 279 -4.77 8.63 -33.69
N VAL A 280 -3.49 8.34 -33.94
CA VAL A 280 -2.73 8.97 -35.04
C VAL A 280 -3.14 8.38 -36.40
N PHE A 281 -3.41 7.08 -36.47
CA PHE A 281 -3.74 6.36 -37.70
C PHE A 281 -5.05 5.54 -37.60
N PRO A 282 -6.21 6.19 -37.43
CA PRO A 282 -7.48 5.51 -37.19
C PRO A 282 -7.92 4.63 -38.37
N THR A 283 -7.58 5.02 -39.60
CA THR A 283 -7.89 4.21 -40.80
C THR A 283 -7.07 2.92 -40.84
N LEU A 284 -5.77 2.98 -40.53
CA LEU A 284 -4.92 1.79 -40.47
C LEU A 284 -5.32 0.88 -39.31
N PHE A 285 -5.64 1.46 -38.16
CA PHE A 285 -6.14 0.70 -37.01
C PHE A 285 -7.43 -0.07 -37.35
N ASN A 286 -8.36 0.57 -38.06
CA ASN A 286 -9.61 -0.06 -38.46
C ASN A 286 -9.42 -1.19 -39.48
N LEU A 287 -8.41 -1.08 -40.36
CA LEU A 287 -8.05 -2.11 -41.32
C LEU A 287 -7.19 -3.24 -40.72
N SER A 288 -6.60 -3.02 -39.54
CA SER A 288 -5.76 -4.03 -38.88
C SER A 288 -6.57 -5.23 -38.40
N VAL A 289 -6.05 -6.43 -38.64
CA VAL A 289 -6.67 -7.69 -38.19
C VAL A 289 -6.47 -7.87 -36.68
N ASN A 290 -5.27 -7.55 -36.19
CA ASN A 290 -4.92 -7.66 -34.77
C ASN A 290 -4.86 -6.29 -34.11
N LYS A 291 -6.00 -5.85 -33.55
CA LYS A 291 -6.11 -4.59 -32.80
C LYS A 291 -5.52 -4.64 -31.39
N GLU A 292 -5.27 -5.84 -30.88
CA GLU A 292 -4.70 -6.10 -29.55
C GLU A 292 -3.29 -6.70 -29.61
N SER A 293 -2.61 -6.61 -30.76
CA SER A 293 -1.26 -7.18 -30.91
C SER A 293 -0.24 -6.54 -29.98
N TRP A 294 0.71 -7.35 -29.54
CA TRP A 294 1.90 -6.90 -28.84
C TRP A 294 2.95 -6.39 -29.83
N VAL A 295 3.81 -5.47 -29.40
CA VAL A 295 4.92 -4.98 -30.23
C VAL A 295 5.88 -6.12 -30.61
N ALA A 296 6.01 -7.15 -29.77
CA ALA A 296 6.81 -8.33 -30.08
C ALA A 296 6.25 -9.21 -31.21
N GLU A 297 4.95 -9.10 -31.49
CA GLU A 297 4.24 -9.89 -32.52
C GLU A 297 4.05 -9.13 -33.83
N ALA A 298 4.49 -7.86 -33.86
CA ALA A 298 4.31 -6.93 -34.97
C ALA A 298 5.43 -7.01 -36.02
#